data_AF-A0A2R4JGP2-F1
#
_entry.id   AF-A0A2R4JGP2-F1
#
_cell.length_a   1.000
_cell.length_b   1.000
_cell.length_c   1.000
_cell.angle_alpha   90.00
_cell.angle_beta   90.00
_cell.angle_gamma   90.00
#
_symmetry.space_group_name_H-M   'P 1'
#
loop_
_entity.id
_entity.type
_entity.pdbx_description
1 polymer ?
#
loop_
_entity_poly.entity_id
_entity_poly.type
_entity_poly.pdbx_seq_one_letter_code
_entity_poly.pdbx_strand_id
1 'polypeptide(L)'
;MRRWHDGRGRLTVHGGGGAAAVVPLEVAASYRARTRGLLGRDAVDGALLLSPASGIHTFRMRIPIDVAYLTGDLTVLAVRTMRPGRLGLPRLRARHVLEAAAGAMAGWGVQAGARVTVEVDETRRAADG
;
A
#
# COMPACT_ATOMS: atom_id res chain seq x y z
N MET A 1 -11.72 -10.91 8.69
CA MET A 1 -10.67 -10.15 7.97
C MET A 1 -10.49 -10.78 6.60
N ARG A 2 -10.38 -9.99 5.53
CA ARG A 2 -10.14 -10.50 4.17
C ARG A 2 -8.80 -11.25 4.15
N ARG A 3 -8.77 -12.46 3.57
CA ARG A 3 -7.52 -13.21 3.39
C ARG A 3 -6.80 -12.63 2.18
N TRP A 4 -5.61 -12.10 2.39
CA TRP A 4 -4.77 -11.55 1.33
C TRP A 4 -3.80 -12.61 0.81
N HIS A 5 -3.47 -12.53 -0.47
CA HIS A 5 -2.45 -13.34 -1.12
C HIS A 5 -1.48 -12.40 -1.85
N ASP A 6 -0.23 -12.83 -2.01
CA ASP A 6 0.74 -12.07 -2.81
C ASP A 6 0.25 -12.00 -4.26
N GLY A 7 0.31 -10.82 -4.89
CA GLY A 7 -0.19 -10.69 -6.25
C GLY A 7 -0.31 -9.25 -6.74
N ARG A 8 -0.89 -9.11 -7.94
CA ARG A 8 -1.21 -7.82 -8.56
C ARG A 8 -2.70 -7.53 -8.43
N GLY A 9 -3.06 -6.29 -8.65
CA GLY A 9 -4.44 -5.84 -8.60
C GLY A 9 -4.58 -4.35 -8.89
N ARG A 10 -5.72 -3.80 -8.45
CA ARG A 10 -6.09 -2.40 -8.59
C ARG A 10 -6.47 -1.82 -7.23
N LEU A 11 -6.00 -0.61 -6.97
CA LEU A 11 -6.42 0.22 -5.84
C LEU A 11 -7.33 1.33 -6.37
N THR A 12 -8.54 1.41 -5.83
CA THR A 12 -9.48 2.51 -6.11
C THR A 12 -9.56 3.40 -4.87
N VAL A 13 -9.32 4.70 -5.03
CA VAL A 13 -9.40 5.70 -3.95
C VAL A 13 -10.73 6.42 -4.02
N HIS A 14 -11.50 6.35 -2.93
CA HIS A 14 -12.80 6.99 -2.78
C HIS A 14 -12.65 8.19 -1.84
N GLY A 15 -12.62 9.41 -2.39
CA GLY A 15 -12.65 10.63 -1.59
C GLY A 15 -12.19 11.90 -2.31
N GLY A 16 -12.83 13.02 -1.95
CA GLY A 16 -12.40 14.38 -2.31
C GLY A 16 -13.11 15.02 -3.50
N GLY A 17 -14.45 14.97 -3.59
CA GLY A 17 -15.26 15.79 -4.53
C GLY A 17 -15.02 15.61 -6.04
N GLY A 18 -14.01 14.84 -6.44
CA GLY A 18 -13.63 14.55 -7.81
C GLY A 18 -13.75 13.07 -8.17
N ALA A 19 -13.34 12.72 -9.39
CA ALA A 19 -13.37 11.35 -9.89
C ALA A 19 -12.43 10.44 -9.11
N ALA A 20 -12.87 9.20 -8.84
CA ALA A 20 -12.08 8.20 -8.13
C ALA A 20 -10.79 7.87 -8.92
N ALA A 21 -9.64 7.90 -8.26
CA ALA A 21 -8.38 7.46 -8.83
C ALA A 21 -8.29 5.93 -8.78
N VAL A 22 -7.91 5.30 -9.90
CA VAL A 22 -7.63 3.87 -9.96
C VAL A 22 -6.19 3.65 -10.40
N VAL A 23 -5.41 2.95 -9.57
CA VAL A 23 -3.97 2.78 -9.77
C VAL A 23 -3.56 1.30 -9.68
N PRO A 24 -2.48 0.91 -10.36
CA PRO A 24 -1.90 -0.43 -10.18
C PRO A 24 -1.56 -0.71 -8.72
N LEU A 25 -1.75 -1.95 -8.29
CA LEU A 25 -1.46 -2.39 -6.94
C LEU A 25 -0.66 -3.69 -6.94
N GLU A 26 0.36 -3.76 -6.09
CA GLU A 26 0.97 -5.01 -5.63
C GLU A 26 0.47 -5.29 -4.20
N VAL A 27 0.12 -6.54 -3.90
CA VAL A 27 -0.21 -7.00 -2.55
C VAL A 27 0.92 -7.85 -2.02
N ALA A 28 1.41 -7.50 -0.83
CA ALA A 28 2.38 -8.28 -0.06
C ALA A 28 1.69 -8.82 1.21
N ALA A 29 1.28 -10.08 1.15
CA ALA A 29 0.59 -10.81 2.20
C ALA A 29 1.49 -11.81 2.94
N SER A 30 2.47 -12.41 2.26
CA SER A 30 3.42 -13.34 2.86
C SER A 30 4.46 -12.61 3.71
N TYR A 31 5.00 -13.30 4.73
CA TYR A 31 6.04 -12.70 5.59
C TYR A 31 7.22 -12.18 4.77
N ARG A 32 7.69 -12.96 3.80
CA ARG A 32 8.81 -12.59 2.91
C ARG A 32 8.48 -11.38 2.03
N ALA A 33 7.27 -11.31 1.48
CA ALA A 33 6.86 -10.16 0.68
C ALA A 33 6.79 -8.89 1.55
N ARG A 34 6.22 -8.98 2.75
CA ARG A 34 6.09 -7.84 3.67
C ARG A 34 7.43 -7.30 4.18
N THR A 35 8.35 -8.17 4.56
CA THR A 35 9.68 -7.74 5.03
C THR A 35 10.56 -7.19 3.92
N ARG A 36 10.31 -7.62 2.67
CA ARG A 36 10.96 -7.03 1.49
C ARG A 36 10.38 -5.65 1.16
N GLY A 37 9.07 -5.51 1.10
CA GLY A 37 8.42 -4.26 0.69
C GLY A 37 9.04 -3.67 -0.59
N LEU A 38 9.39 -2.38 -0.51
CA LEU A 38 10.08 -1.62 -1.56
C LEU A 38 11.62 -1.58 -1.39
N LEU A 39 12.21 -2.46 -0.57
CA LEU A 39 13.68 -2.53 -0.40
C LEU A 39 14.39 -2.73 -1.73
N GLY A 40 15.43 -1.94 -1.95
CA GLY A 40 16.24 -2.03 -3.17
C GLY A 40 15.45 -1.73 -4.45
N ARG A 41 14.32 -1.02 -4.42
CA ARG A 41 13.67 -0.49 -5.63
C ARG A 41 14.12 0.97 -5.88
N ASP A 42 14.26 1.35 -7.15
CA ASP A 42 14.56 2.73 -7.59
C ASP A 42 13.29 3.53 -7.95
N ALA A 43 12.17 2.84 -8.10
CA ALA A 43 10.86 3.41 -8.36
C ALA A 43 9.77 2.42 -7.93
N VAL A 44 8.53 2.91 -7.86
CA VAL A 44 7.33 2.09 -7.71
C VAL A 44 6.24 2.67 -8.60
N ASP A 45 5.67 1.83 -9.45
CA ASP A 45 4.54 2.19 -10.30
C ASP A 45 3.25 1.78 -9.59
N GLY A 46 2.46 2.78 -9.19
CA GLY A 46 1.26 2.56 -8.38
C GLY A 46 1.58 2.35 -6.90
N ALA A 47 0.86 1.45 -6.24
CA ALA A 47 0.93 1.24 -4.80
C ALA A 47 1.33 -0.19 -4.41
N LEU A 48 1.88 -0.34 -3.21
CA LEU A 48 2.12 -1.62 -2.54
C LEU A 48 1.29 -1.69 -1.26
N LEU A 49 0.47 -2.73 -1.11
CA LEU A 49 -0.27 -3.02 0.12
C LEU A 49 0.48 -4.07 0.96
N LEU A 50 0.97 -3.67 2.12
CA LEU A 50 1.49 -4.58 3.14
C LEU A 50 0.35 -5.02 4.07
N SER A 51 0.12 -6.34 4.19
CA SER A 51 -0.97 -6.87 5.00
C SER A 51 -0.67 -8.23 5.64
N PRO A 52 -0.81 -8.40 6.97
CA PRO A 52 -1.07 -7.36 7.96
C PRO A 52 0.17 -6.48 8.16
N ALA A 53 -0.04 -5.20 8.46
CA ALA A 53 1.01 -4.26 8.85
C ALA A 53 0.45 -3.12 9.72
N SER A 54 1.22 -2.71 10.74
CA SER A 54 0.90 -1.57 11.60
C SER A 54 2.02 -0.54 11.72
N GLY A 55 3.21 -0.86 11.21
CA GLY A 55 4.41 -0.04 11.23
C GLY A 55 5.29 -0.40 10.04
N ILE A 56 6.14 0.55 9.64
CA ILE A 56 7.11 0.36 8.57
C ILE A 56 8.44 1.01 8.95
N HIS A 57 9.48 0.63 8.24
CA HIS A 57 10.74 1.36 8.21
C HIS A 57 11.15 1.61 6.76
N THR A 58 12.01 2.58 6.53
CA THR A 58 12.60 2.87 5.22
C THR A 58 14.11 2.60 5.20
N PHE A 59 14.64 1.79 6.13
CA PHE A 59 16.04 1.36 6.09
C PHE A 59 16.37 0.66 4.79
N ARG A 60 17.52 0.97 4.20
CA ARG A 60 17.99 0.39 2.90
C ARG A 60 17.05 0.62 1.72
N MET A 61 16.07 1.51 1.84
CA MET A 61 15.33 2.03 0.69
C MET A 61 16.19 3.05 -0.06
N ARG A 62 15.98 3.16 -1.38
CA ARG A 62 16.69 4.10 -2.25
C ARG A 62 15.87 5.35 -2.57
N ILE A 63 14.54 5.26 -2.41
CA ILE A 63 13.59 6.34 -2.72
C ILE A 63 12.79 6.77 -1.48
N PRO A 64 12.37 8.04 -1.40
CA PRO A 64 11.32 8.45 -0.48
C PRO A 64 9.97 7.88 -0.91
N ILE A 65 9.11 7.59 0.05
CA ILE A 65 7.78 7.01 -0.19
C ILE A 65 6.69 7.74 0.58
N ASP A 66 5.49 7.74 0.03
CA ASP A 66 4.28 8.00 0.81
C ASP A 66 3.83 6.71 1.50
N VAL A 67 3.32 6.87 2.72
CA VAL A 67 2.87 5.78 3.59
C VAL A 67 1.49 6.13 4.13
N ALA A 68 0.48 5.35 3.76
CA ALA A 68 -0.86 5.44 4.32
C ALA A 68 -1.14 4.24 5.24
N TYR A 69 -1.49 4.53 6.48
CA TYR A 69 -1.89 3.52 7.45
C TYR A 69 -3.39 3.31 7.38
N LEU A 70 -3.86 2.07 7.24
CA LEU A 70 -5.28 1.75 7.05
C LEU A 70 -5.84 0.93 8.22
N THR A 71 -7.10 1.18 8.56
CA THR A 71 -7.91 0.28 9.39
C THR A 71 -8.24 -1.04 8.67
N GLY A 72 -8.85 -1.99 9.37
CA GLY A 72 -9.23 -3.29 8.79
C GLY A 72 -10.33 -3.25 7.73
N ASP A 73 -11.08 -2.15 7.66
CA ASP A 73 -12.13 -1.85 6.66
C ASP A 73 -11.62 -0.98 5.50
N LEU A 74 -10.29 -0.79 5.41
CA LEU A 74 -9.59 -0.03 4.36
C LEU A 74 -9.88 1.49 4.39
N THR A 75 -10.02 2.04 5.59
CA THR A 75 -10.12 3.49 5.83
C THR A 75 -8.76 4.05 6.22
N VAL A 76 -8.34 5.16 5.61
CA VAL A 76 -7.04 5.80 5.85
C VAL A 76 -7.04 6.50 7.22
N LEU A 77 -6.13 6.08 8.10
CA LEU A 77 -5.90 6.68 9.41
C LEU A 77 -4.98 7.90 9.35
N ALA A 78 -3.97 7.85 8.47
CA ALA A 78 -3.11 8.98 8.14
C ALA A 78 -2.21 8.63 6.97
N VAL A 79 -1.64 9.69 6.40
CA VAL A 79 -0.66 9.66 5.33
C VAL A 79 0.60 10.39 5.77
N ARG A 80 1.78 9.88 5.40
CA ARG A 80 3.07 10.54 5.64
C ARG A 80 4.02 10.27 4.48
N THR A 81 4.78 11.27 4.07
CA THR A 81 5.96 11.06 3.24
C THR A 81 7.18 10.77 4.11
N MET A 82 7.90 9.70 3.83
CA MET A 82 9.07 9.24 4.57
C MET A 82 10.29 9.16 3.66
N ARG A 83 11.40 9.77 4.09
CA ARG A 83 12.71 9.65 3.44
C ARG A 83 13.36 8.30 3.77
N PRO A 84 14.33 7.83 2.96
CA PRO A 84 15.15 6.67 3.30
C PRO A 84 15.80 6.74 4.70
N GLY A 85 16.00 5.59 5.33
CA GLY A 85 16.70 5.48 6.61
C GLY A 85 15.91 6.04 7.79
N ARG A 86 14.59 5.80 7.85
CA ARG A 86 13.72 6.22 8.95
C ARG A 86 12.95 5.03 9.53
N LEU A 87 12.61 5.14 10.80
CA LEU A 87 11.69 4.23 11.49
C LEU A 87 10.38 4.98 11.76
N GLY A 88 9.26 4.44 11.29
CA GLY A 88 7.94 4.97 11.58
C GLY A 88 7.42 4.39 12.91
N LEU A 89 6.83 5.24 13.75
CA LEU A 89 6.12 4.74 14.93
C LEU A 89 4.90 3.91 14.49
N PRO A 90 4.73 2.69 15.04
CA PRO A 90 3.57 1.86 14.73
C PRO A 90 2.26 2.56 15.11
N ARG A 91 1.22 2.35 14.30
CA ARG A 91 -0.14 2.77 14.59
C ARG A 91 -0.96 1.57 15.02
N LEU A 92 -1.33 1.52 16.30
CA LEU A 92 -2.03 0.37 16.92
C LEU A 92 -3.35 -0.01 16.22
N ARG A 93 -4.05 0.97 15.64
CA ARG A 93 -5.30 0.76 14.89
C ARG A 93 -5.08 0.35 13.44
N ALA A 94 -3.86 0.45 12.92
CA ALA A 94 -3.56 0.05 11.56
C ALA A 94 -3.56 -1.48 11.44
N ARG A 95 -4.14 -1.97 10.35
CA ARG A 95 -4.16 -3.37 9.96
C ARG A 95 -3.45 -3.58 8.62
N HIS A 96 -3.34 -2.52 7.82
CA HIS A 96 -2.62 -2.52 6.56
C HIS A 96 -1.80 -1.24 6.41
N VAL A 97 -0.79 -1.28 5.56
CA VAL A 97 -0.02 -0.12 5.14
C VAL A 97 0.04 -0.09 3.62
N LEU A 98 -0.35 1.03 3.02
CA LEU A 98 -0.11 1.33 1.62
C LEU A 98 1.20 2.13 1.50
N GLU A 99 2.03 1.77 0.54
CA GLU A 99 3.24 2.47 0.17
C GLU A 99 3.16 2.89 -1.30
N ALA A 100 3.65 4.08 -1.63
CA ALA A 100 3.72 4.59 -3.00
C ALA A 100 4.91 5.55 -3.15
N ALA A 101 5.23 5.97 -4.38
CA ALA A 101 6.22 7.01 -4.60
C ALA A 101 5.85 8.29 -3.84
N ALA A 102 6.84 9.02 -3.34
CA ALA A 102 6.59 10.27 -2.61
C ALA A 102 5.78 11.28 -3.44
N GLY A 103 4.74 11.85 -2.84
CA GLY A 103 3.80 12.78 -3.49
C GLY A 103 2.67 12.13 -4.28
N ALA A 104 2.75 10.82 -4.58
CA ALA A 104 1.75 10.14 -5.41
C ALA A 104 0.37 10.09 -4.72
N MET A 105 0.35 9.88 -3.39
CA MET A 105 -0.90 9.74 -2.63
C MET A 105 -1.75 11.02 -2.65
N ALA A 106 -1.10 12.20 -2.61
CA ALA A 106 -1.79 13.48 -2.72
C ALA A 106 -2.49 13.62 -4.09
N GLY A 107 -1.80 13.22 -5.18
CA GLY A 107 -2.35 13.25 -6.53
C GLY A 107 -3.54 12.30 -6.73
N TRP A 108 -3.64 11.24 -5.94
CA TRP A 108 -4.75 10.28 -5.98
C TRP A 108 -5.88 10.61 -5.00
N GLY A 109 -5.74 11.68 -4.19
CA GLY A 109 -6.72 12.04 -3.16
C GLY A 109 -6.67 11.15 -1.91
N VAL A 110 -5.59 10.40 -1.69
CA VAL A 110 -5.39 9.60 -0.47
C VAL A 110 -5.06 10.55 0.68
N GLN A 111 -5.99 10.65 1.62
CA GLN A 111 -5.88 11.48 2.83
C GLN A 111 -6.57 10.79 4.01
N ALA A 112 -6.35 11.27 5.23
CA ALA A 112 -7.04 10.73 6.41
C ALA A 112 -8.57 10.77 6.22
N GLY A 113 -9.25 9.67 6.56
CA GLY A 113 -10.70 9.50 6.36
C GLY A 113 -11.11 9.00 4.98
N ALA A 114 -10.24 9.07 3.96
CA ALA A 114 -10.52 8.48 2.65
C ALA A 114 -10.67 6.95 2.77
N ARG A 115 -11.51 6.38 1.91
CA ARG A 115 -11.68 4.92 1.82
C ARG A 115 -11.02 4.41 0.55
N VAL A 116 -10.44 3.23 0.60
CA VAL A 116 -9.92 2.57 -0.60
C VAL A 116 -10.58 1.21 -0.83
N THR A 117 -10.75 0.83 -2.09
CA THR A 117 -11.09 -0.54 -2.49
C THR A 117 -9.87 -1.19 -3.09
N VAL A 118 -9.69 -2.48 -2.80
CA VAL A 118 -8.64 -3.30 -3.38
C VAL A 118 -9.28 -4.47 -4.11
N GLU A 119 -8.98 -4.56 -5.39
CA GLU A 119 -9.30 -5.70 -6.24
C GLU A 119 -7.99 -6.42 -6.54
N VAL A 120 -7.93 -7.72 -6.30
CA VAL A 120 -6.74 -8.55 -6.56
C VAL A 120 -7.05 -9.36 -7.81
N ASP A 121 -6.12 -9.38 -8.76
CA ASP A 121 -6.28 -10.19 -9.96
C ASP A 121 -6.33 -11.66 -9.55
N GLU A 122 -7.34 -12.39 -10.01
CA GLU A 122 -7.35 -13.83 -9.80
C GLU A 122 -6.19 -14.45 -10.58
N THR A 123 -5.33 -15.20 -9.89
CA THR A 123 -4.32 -16.02 -10.56
C THR A 123 -5.06 -17.03 -11.43
N ARG A 124 -5.18 -16.75 -12.74
CA ARG A 124 -5.53 -17.78 -13.71
C ARG A 124 -4.42 -18.83 -13.59
N ARG A 125 -4.70 -19.95 -12.92
CA ARG A 125 -3.88 -21.15 -13.12
C ARG A 125 -3.96 -21.41 -14.62
N ALA A 126 -2.82 -21.38 -15.30
CA ALA A 126 -2.71 -22.05 -16.57
C ALA A 126 -3.19 -23.48 -16.31
N ALA A 127 -4.30 -23.86 -16.94
CA ALA A 127 -4.67 -25.24 -17.05
C ALA A 127 -3.61 -25.86 -17.94
N ASP A 128 -2.68 -26.57 -17.32
CA ASP A 128 -1.74 -27.43 -18.04
C ASP A 128 -2.59 -28.51 -18.74
N GLY A 129 -2.55 -28.48 -20.07
CA GLY A 129 -3.02 -29.55 -20.96
C GLY A 129 -1.89 -30.51 -21.28
#